data_AF-A0A9E0M166-F1
#
_entry.id   AF-A0A9E0M166-F1
#
_cell.length_a   1.000
_cell.length_b   1.000
_cell.length_c   1.000
_cell.angle_alpha   90.00
_cell.angle_beta   90.00
_cell.angle_gamma   90.00
#
_symmetry.space_group_name_H-M   'P 1'
#
loop_
_entity.id
_entity.type
_entity.pdbx_description
1 polymer ?
#
loop_
_entity_poly.entity_id
_entity_poly.type
_entity_poly.pdbx_seq_one_letter_code
_entity_poly.pdbx_strand_id
1 'polypeptide(L)'
;MTCVHGLRAFLRPSLIGLFAAAAFGSAALAATPEATPATGPSWLDKLGRNFDKSALGRVGALGPNEQDPELAAPAPKDGSWLRKGFEVRGADLFRFTCRSCHGAGGRGMAPEILPLVNLVKATSAEWQKDQGAGAADRAKLAEKLLQHQITAGGRSMPGFNFLANEESEALLGYLEHLASIEDPKHADRTLQLPVDRVGELIVKGTCQTCHEASPATGKRPTESAIPPLSGMTASHSAKQFVAGSRHRSQGAQGGLKGKGPEVTYLRDHELEAAYFYLTAYPPR
;
A
#
# COMPACT_ATOMS: atom_id res chain seq x y z
N MET A 1 56.78 -37.27 -55.72
CA MET A 1 55.77 -37.33 -56.80
C MET A 1 55.04 -38.65 -56.70
N THR A 2 53.70 -38.59 -56.67
CA THR A 2 52.70 -39.63 -57.09
C THR A 2 52.70 -40.98 -56.33
N CYS A 3 51.60 -41.64 -55.98
CA CYS A 3 50.15 -41.43 -56.06
C CYS A 3 49.57 -42.63 -55.27
N VAL A 4 48.62 -42.46 -54.35
CA VAL A 4 47.79 -43.58 -53.86
C VAL A 4 46.35 -43.12 -53.77
N HIS A 5 45.51 -43.74 -54.61
CA HIS A 5 44.06 -43.65 -54.59
C HIS A 5 43.51 -44.47 -53.42
N GLY A 6 42.62 -43.87 -52.62
CA GLY A 6 41.89 -44.53 -51.55
C GLY A 6 40.40 -44.18 -51.62
N LEU A 7 39.59 -45.23 -51.70
CA LEU A 7 38.14 -45.29 -51.93
C LEU A 7 37.27 -44.31 -51.12
N ARG A 8 36.23 -43.81 -51.81
CA ARG A 8 35.05 -43.15 -51.24
C ARG A 8 34.19 -44.16 -50.46
N ALA A 9 33.90 -43.85 -49.19
CA ALA A 9 32.82 -44.47 -48.43
C ALA A 9 31.78 -43.40 -48.08
N PHE A 10 30.56 -43.61 -48.54
CA PHE A 10 29.37 -42.82 -48.22
C PHE A 10 28.96 -43.06 -46.76
N LEU A 11 28.96 -42.01 -45.93
CA LEU A 11 28.30 -42.00 -44.62
C LEU A 11 27.24 -40.90 -44.61
N ARG A 12 26.00 -41.33 -44.40
CA ARG A 12 24.78 -40.52 -44.30
C ARG A 12 24.85 -39.57 -43.10
N PRO A 13 24.36 -38.31 -43.21
CA PRO A 13 24.15 -37.49 -42.03
C PRO A 13 22.85 -37.90 -41.34
N SER A 14 22.96 -38.44 -40.13
CA SER A 14 21.84 -38.58 -39.20
C SER A 14 21.46 -37.19 -38.68
N LEU A 15 20.29 -36.70 -39.08
CA LEU A 15 19.61 -35.55 -38.46
C LEU A 15 19.19 -35.93 -37.05
N ILE A 16 19.98 -35.52 -36.04
CA ILE A 16 19.55 -35.49 -34.64
C ILE A 16 18.83 -34.15 -34.44
N GLY A 17 17.51 -34.16 -34.53
CA GLY A 17 16.68 -33.03 -34.12
C GLY A 17 16.63 -32.96 -32.59
N LEU A 18 17.35 -32.01 -31.99
CA LEU A 18 17.09 -31.58 -30.62
C LEU A 18 15.79 -30.77 -30.58
N PHE A 19 14.69 -31.39 -30.14
CA PHE A 19 13.52 -30.64 -29.69
C PHE A 19 13.78 -30.16 -28.26
N ALA A 20 14.19 -28.89 -28.11
CA ALA A 20 14.15 -28.20 -26.82
C ALA A 20 12.68 -27.89 -26.51
N ALA A 21 12.04 -28.73 -25.69
CA ALA A 21 10.73 -28.44 -25.12
C ALA A 21 10.91 -27.31 -24.08
N ALA A 22 10.61 -26.08 -24.48
CA ALA A 22 10.45 -24.96 -23.56
C ALA A 22 9.21 -25.23 -22.70
N ALA A 23 9.42 -25.76 -21.49
CA ALA A 23 8.39 -25.85 -20.48
C ALA A 23 8.07 -24.43 -20.00
N PHE A 24 7.09 -23.78 -20.63
CA PHE A 24 6.43 -22.62 -20.04
C PHE A 24 5.63 -23.10 -18.83
N GLY A 25 6.24 -23.01 -17.64
CA GLY A 25 5.53 -23.18 -16.40
C GLY A 25 4.46 -22.10 -16.29
N SER A 26 3.20 -22.50 -16.37
CA SER A 26 2.08 -21.63 -16.00
C SER A 26 2.22 -21.30 -14.51
N ALA A 27 2.78 -20.12 -14.20
CA ALA A 27 2.66 -19.55 -12.88
C ALA A 27 1.16 -19.33 -12.62
N ALA A 28 0.59 -20.12 -11.72
CA ALA A 28 -0.77 -19.91 -11.26
C ALA A 28 -0.83 -18.50 -10.67
N LEU A 29 -1.63 -17.62 -11.28
CA LEU A 29 -1.96 -16.32 -10.72
C LEU A 29 -2.65 -16.59 -9.39
N ALA A 30 -2.01 -16.24 -8.28
CA ALA A 30 -2.65 -16.27 -6.97
C ALA A 30 -3.92 -15.41 -7.04
N ALA A 31 -5.06 -15.98 -6.65
CA ALA A 31 -6.32 -15.25 -6.67
C ALA A 31 -6.25 -14.09 -5.68
N THR A 32 -6.57 -12.88 -6.13
CA THR A 32 -6.70 -11.72 -5.24
C THR A 32 -7.80 -12.02 -4.21
N PRO A 33 -7.56 -11.78 -2.91
CA PRO A 33 -8.59 -12.00 -1.90
C PRO A 33 -9.80 -11.10 -2.15
N GLU A 34 -10.99 -11.62 -1.85
CA GLU A 34 -12.24 -10.86 -1.93
C GLU A 34 -12.22 -9.70 -0.93
N ALA A 35 -12.69 -8.53 -1.35
CA ALA A 35 -12.75 -7.38 -0.48
C ALA A 35 -13.74 -7.62 0.68
N THR A 36 -13.41 -7.10 1.87
CA THR A 36 -14.26 -7.25 3.06
C THR A 36 -14.61 -5.89 3.65
N PRO A 37 -15.80 -5.72 4.28
CA PRO A 37 -16.17 -4.46 4.92
C PRO A 37 -15.16 -4.00 5.97
N ALA A 38 -15.00 -2.68 6.11
CA ALA A 38 -14.28 -2.09 7.23
C ALA A 38 -15.11 -2.28 8.51
N THR A 39 -14.46 -2.58 9.64
CA THR A 39 -15.16 -2.90 10.88
C THR A 39 -14.58 -2.22 12.12
N GLY A 40 -15.47 -1.83 13.04
CA GLY A 40 -15.12 -1.35 14.37
C GLY A 40 -14.64 0.10 14.46
N PRO A 41 -14.14 0.52 15.65
CA PRO A 41 -13.78 1.91 15.92
C PRO A 41 -12.59 2.39 15.09
N SER A 42 -12.46 3.71 14.96
CA SER A 42 -11.28 4.31 14.33
C SER A 42 -10.01 4.01 15.13
N TRP A 43 -8.84 4.13 14.50
CA TRP A 43 -7.59 3.94 15.22
C TRP A 43 -7.39 4.97 16.34
N LEU A 44 -7.80 6.23 16.12
CA LEU A 44 -7.78 7.27 17.15
C LEU A 44 -8.60 6.88 18.38
N ASP A 45 -9.80 6.36 18.16
CA ASP A 45 -10.68 5.92 19.24
C ASP A 45 -10.10 4.71 19.99
N LYS A 46 -9.57 3.71 19.27
CA LYS A 46 -8.85 2.57 19.87
C LYS A 46 -7.69 3.00 20.77
N LEU A 47 -7.02 4.10 20.43
CA LEU A 47 -5.92 4.66 21.23
C LEU A 47 -6.41 5.59 22.35
N GLY A 48 -7.70 5.90 22.42
CA GLY A 48 -8.25 6.88 23.37
C GLY A 48 -7.72 8.30 23.13
N ARG A 49 -7.42 8.66 21.87
CA ARG A 49 -6.78 9.94 21.52
C ARG A 49 -7.74 10.86 20.80
N ASN A 50 -7.68 12.15 21.14
CA ASN A 50 -8.34 13.19 20.38
C ASN A 50 -7.46 13.59 19.19
N PHE A 51 -8.06 13.75 18.00
CA PHE A 51 -7.36 14.21 16.80
C PHE A 51 -6.56 15.50 17.02
N ASP A 52 -7.10 16.45 17.79
CA ASP A 52 -6.44 17.73 18.12
C ASP A 52 -5.15 17.56 18.94
N LYS A 53 -4.96 16.40 19.57
CA LYS A 53 -3.83 16.09 20.47
C LYS A 53 -2.93 14.96 19.95
N SER A 54 -3.12 14.51 18.71
CA SER A 54 -2.35 13.42 18.10
C SER A 54 -1.68 13.86 16.81
N ALA A 55 -0.50 13.31 16.53
CA ALA A 55 0.21 13.41 15.27
C ALA A 55 -0.37 12.51 14.15
N LEU A 56 -1.28 11.59 14.48
CA LEU A 56 -1.88 10.66 13.52
C LEU A 56 -2.61 11.42 12.40
N GLY A 57 -2.33 11.05 11.15
CA GLY A 57 -2.84 11.73 9.96
C GLY A 57 -2.18 13.08 9.64
N ARG A 58 -1.42 13.69 10.57
CA ARG A 58 -0.88 15.06 10.37
C ARG A 58 0.38 15.12 9.50
N VAL A 59 1.07 14.00 9.33
CA VAL A 59 2.35 13.92 8.63
C VAL A 59 2.22 14.24 7.13
N GLY A 60 1.02 14.07 6.55
CA GLY A 60 0.71 14.47 5.17
C GLY A 60 -0.02 15.82 4.98
N ALA A 61 -0.63 16.37 6.04
CA ALA A 61 -1.48 17.57 5.95
C ALA A 61 -0.86 18.85 6.55
N LEU A 62 0.20 18.70 7.37
CA LEU A 62 0.92 19.81 8.03
C LEU A 62 2.44 19.75 7.79
N GLY A 63 2.92 18.73 7.08
CA GLY A 63 4.31 18.61 6.63
C GLY A 63 4.48 19.12 5.20
N PRO A 64 5.73 19.37 4.75
CA PRO A 64 5.99 19.83 3.39
C PRO A 64 5.36 18.86 2.39
N ASN A 65 4.66 19.44 1.41
CA ASN A 65 4.09 18.71 0.28
C ASN A 65 5.24 18.11 -0.52
N GLU A 66 5.63 16.88 -0.20
CA GLU A 66 6.58 16.11 -1.01
C GLU A 66 5.84 15.80 -2.31
N GLN A 67 6.06 16.66 -3.30
CA GLN A 67 5.58 16.57 -4.68
C GLN A 67 6.22 15.34 -5.30
N ASP A 68 5.61 14.21 -5.01
CA ASP A 68 5.92 12.92 -5.61
C ASP A 68 5.64 13.03 -7.12
N PRO A 69 6.64 12.95 -8.00
CA PRO A 69 6.43 13.05 -9.45
C PRO A 69 5.47 11.97 -9.97
N GLU A 70 5.35 10.83 -9.27
CA GLU A 70 4.46 9.72 -9.61
C GLU A 70 2.98 10.09 -9.38
N LEU A 71 2.69 11.07 -8.52
CA LEU A 71 1.35 11.65 -8.32
C LEU A 71 0.88 12.53 -9.47
N ALA A 72 1.79 13.05 -10.30
CA ALA A 72 1.44 13.96 -11.37
C ALA A 72 0.83 13.24 -12.59
N ALA A 73 0.85 11.91 -12.61
CA ALA A 73 0.24 11.13 -13.69
C ALA A 73 -1.29 11.36 -13.74
N PRO A 74 -1.83 11.86 -14.87
CA PRO A 74 -3.26 12.10 -14.99
C PRO A 74 -4.02 10.78 -14.95
N ALA A 75 -5.17 10.77 -14.28
CA ALA A 75 -6.06 9.61 -14.26
C ALA A 75 -6.46 9.22 -15.70
N PRO A 76 -6.57 7.91 -16.01
CA PRO A 76 -7.12 7.46 -17.28
C PRO A 76 -8.52 8.02 -17.50
N LYS A 77 -8.70 8.88 -18.52
CA LYS A 77 -9.97 9.57 -18.81
C LYS A 77 -11.05 8.65 -19.37
N ASP A 78 -10.68 7.46 -19.82
CA ASP A 78 -11.57 6.51 -20.50
C ASP A 78 -12.35 5.60 -19.52
N GLY A 79 -12.12 5.74 -18.21
CA GLY A 79 -12.75 4.91 -17.18
C GLY A 79 -12.36 3.43 -17.26
N SER A 80 -11.36 3.05 -18.06
CA SER A 80 -10.97 1.65 -18.26
C SER A 80 -10.49 0.98 -16.97
N TRP A 81 -9.96 1.77 -16.03
CA TRP A 81 -9.57 1.34 -14.69
C TRP A 81 -10.72 0.70 -13.90
N LEU A 82 -11.99 1.07 -14.16
CA LEU A 82 -13.14 0.44 -13.51
C LEU A 82 -13.27 -1.05 -13.85
N ARG A 83 -12.82 -1.45 -15.04
CA ARG A 83 -12.88 -2.84 -15.53
C ARG A 83 -11.56 -3.57 -15.40
N LYS A 84 -10.45 -2.86 -15.63
CA LYS A 84 -9.09 -3.44 -15.63
C LYS A 84 -8.47 -3.45 -14.23
N GLY A 85 -8.99 -2.65 -13.31
CA GLY A 85 -8.35 -2.43 -12.02
C GLY A 85 -7.12 -1.54 -12.16
N PHE A 86 -6.17 -1.73 -11.24
CA PHE A 86 -4.99 -0.92 -11.03
C PHE A 86 -3.73 -1.77 -11.09
N GLU A 87 -2.70 -1.27 -11.77
CA GLU A 87 -1.33 -1.70 -11.52
C GLU A 87 -0.86 -1.02 -10.23
N VAL A 88 -0.47 -1.83 -9.24
CA VAL A 88 -0.12 -1.41 -7.88
C VAL A 88 1.26 -1.92 -7.53
N ARG A 89 2.16 -1.02 -7.16
CA ARG A 89 3.52 -1.34 -6.69
C ARG A 89 3.63 -1.21 -5.17
N GLY A 90 4.75 -1.62 -4.60
CA GLY A 90 5.01 -1.42 -3.17
C GLY A 90 4.92 0.05 -2.72
N ALA A 91 5.30 0.99 -3.59
CA ALA A 91 5.16 2.42 -3.35
C ALA A 91 3.69 2.85 -3.19
N ASP A 92 2.79 2.30 -4.01
CA ASP A 92 1.35 2.53 -3.93
C ASP A 92 0.77 1.94 -2.64
N LEU A 93 1.15 0.70 -2.29
CA LEU A 93 0.74 0.09 -1.03
C LEU A 93 1.18 0.93 0.17
N PHE A 94 2.40 1.47 0.16
CA PHE A 94 2.88 2.39 1.17
C PHE A 94 2.05 3.68 1.23
N ARG A 95 1.70 4.26 0.07
CA ARG A 95 0.80 5.42 -0.02
C ARG A 95 -0.57 5.11 0.58
N PHE A 96 -1.15 3.95 0.28
CA PHE A 96 -2.50 3.57 0.73
C PHE A 96 -2.58 3.26 2.22
N THR A 97 -1.50 2.75 2.81
CA THR A 97 -1.53 2.14 4.16
C THR A 97 -0.66 2.85 5.20
N CYS A 98 0.48 3.41 4.81
CA CYS A 98 1.52 3.86 5.74
C CYS A 98 1.73 5.37 5.71
N ARG A 99 1.65 6.00 4.53
CA ARG A 99 2.02 7.41 4.30
C ARG A 99 1.22 8.40 5.16
N SER A 100 -0.04 8.09 5.48
CA SER A 100 -0.91 8.93 6.32
C SER A 100 -0.28 9.27 7.68
N CYS A 101 0.50 8.33 8.24
CA CYS A 101 1.16 8.48 9.53
C CYS A 101 2.68 8.62 9.40
N HIS A 102 3.32 7.94 8.44
CA HIS A 102 4.77 7.95 8.33
C HIS A 102 5.34 9.00 7.37
N GLY A 103 4.52 9.67 6.56
CA GLY A 103 4.96 10.61 5.53
C GLY A 103 5.60 9.91 4.32
N ALA A 104 5.89 10.63 3.23
CA ALA A 104 6.38 9.99 2.00
C ALA A 104 7.78 9.36 2.19
N GLY A 105 8.67 10.05 2.89
CA GLY A 105 9.98 9.50 3.27
C GLY A 105 10.00 8.53 4.46
N GLY A 106 8.85 8.09 4.98
CA GLY A 106 8.79 7.16 6.12
C GLY A 106 9.38 7.70 7.44
N ARG A 107 9.49 9.03 7.58
CA ARG A 107 10.15 9.70 8.72
C ARG A 107 9.31 9.73 10.00
N GLY A 108 8.00 9.54 9.88
CA GLY A 108 7.07 9.68 11.01
C GLY A 108 6.98 11.12 11.52
N MET A 109 6.47 11.26 12.74
CA MET A 109 6.31 12.52 13.45
C MET A 109 6.46 12.24 14.95
N ALA A 110 7.65 12.54 15.46
CA ALA A 110 8.00 12.33 16.85
C ALA A 110 7.12 13.18 17.81
N PRO A 111 6.92 12.72 19.05
CA PRO A 111 7.38 11.45 19.61
C PRO A 111 6.46 10.25 19.31
N GLU A 112 5.31 10.49 18.67
CA GLU A 112 4.24 9.49 18.56
C GLU A 112 4.44 8.50 17.42
N ILE A 113 4.90 8.96 16.25
CA ILE A 113 5.12 8.12 15.08
C ILE A 113 6.61 8.06 14.78
N LEU A 114 7.20 6.88 14.97
CA LEU A 114 8.62 6.64 14.77
C LEU A 114 8.98 6.50 13.28
N PRO A 115 10.23 6.80 12.90
CA PRO A 115 10.71 6.59 11.53
C PRO A 115 10.82 5.10 11.19
N LEU A 116 10.39 4.73 9.98
CA LEU A 116 10.46 3.35 9.49
C LEU A 116 11.85 2.95 9.02
N VAL A 117 12.63 3.89 8.48
CA VAL A 117 13.92 3.63 7.82
C VAL A 117 14.87 2.85 8.73
N ASN A 118 15.01 3.23 10.00
CA ASN A 118 15.93 2.53 10.91
C ASN A 118 15.44 1.14 11.31
N LEU A 119 14.11 0.96 11.41
CA LEU A 119 13.52 -0.35 11.69
C LEU A 119 13.76 -1.31 10.53
N VAL A 120 13.63 -0.83 9.29
CA VAL A 120 13.91 -1.62 8.09
C VAL A 120 15.41 -1.90 7.95
N LYS A 121 16.29 -0.92 8.19
CA LYS A 121 17.75 -1.15 8.20
C LYS A 121 18.18 -2.25 9.17
N ALA A 122 17.50 -2.37 10.30
CA ALA A 122 17.77 -3.42 11.25
C ALA A 122 17.54 -4.85 10.70
N THR A 123 16.81 -5.01 9.59
CA THR A 123 16.57 -6.31 8.93
C THR A 123 17.69 -6.74 7.98
N SER A 124 18.63 -5.84 7.65
CA SER A 124 19.79 -6.13 6.80
C SER A 124 20.94 -6.70 7.64
N ALA A 125 21.46 -7.85 7.21
CA ALA A 125 22.62 -8.44 7.87
C ALA A 125 23.86 -7.56 7.67
N GLU A 126 24.00 -6.91 6.52
CA GLU A 126 25.08 -5.97 6.22
C GLU A 126 25.11 -4.82 7.23
N TRP A 127 23.97 -4.14 7.39
CA TRP A 127 23.85 -3.03 8.34
C TRP A 127 24.13 -3.45 9.80
N GLN A 128 23.82 -4.71 10.14
CA GLN A 128 24.06 -5.24 11.48
C GLN A 128 25.53 -5.64 11.73
N LYS A 129 26.37 -5.81 10.70
CA LYS A 129 27.79 -6.24 10.87
C LYS A 129 28.57 -5.29 11.76
N ASP A 130 28.33 -3.99 11.62
CA ASP A 130 29.01 -2.95 12.40
C ASP A 130 28.63 -2.96 13.89
N GLN A 131 27.59 -3.70 14.26
CA GLN A 131 27.12 -3.83 15.64
C GLN A 131 27.64 -5.11 16.35
N GLY A 132 28.53 -5.86 15.71
CA GLY A 132 29.21 -7.01 16.30
C GLY A 132 28.66 -8.38 15.89
N ALA A 133 29.09 -9.41 16.62
CA ALA A 133 28.76 -10.81 16.32
C ALA A 133 27.25 -11.08 16.27
N GLY A 134 26.85 -12.11 15.51
CA GLY A 134 25.44 -12.50 15.37
C GLY A 134 24.60 -11.57 14.49
N ALA A 135 25.22 -10.84 13.56
CA ALA A 135 24.52 -9.92 12.65
C ALA A 135 23.36 -10.60 11.89
N ALA A 136 23.59 -11.80 11.36
CA ALA A 136 22.56 -12.57 10.63
C ALA A 136 21.36 -12.95 11.52
N ASP A 137 21.59 -13.39 12.76
CA ASP A 137 20.52 -13.76 13.69
C ASP A 137 19.71 -12.53 14.12
N ARG A 138 20.37 -11.39 14.35
CA ARG A 138 19.71 -10.12 14.68
C ARG A 138 18.87 -9.59 13.52
N ALA A 139 19.41 -9.64 12.30
CA ALA A 139 18.69 -9.28 11.08
C ALA A 139 17.42 -10.15 10.88
N LYS A 140 17.54 -11.47 11.07
CA LYS A 140 16.42 -12.41 10.97
C LYS A 140 15.36 -12.17 12.05
N LEU A 141 15.77 -11.85 13.28
CA LEU A 141 14.83 -11.49 14.34
C LEU A 141 14.12 -10.16 14.03
N ALA A 142 14.85 -9.14 13.58
CA ALA A 142 14.29 -7.85 13.20
C ALA A 142 13.26 -7.98 12.06
N GLU A 143 13.53 -8.83 11.07
CA GLU A 143 12.61 -9.12 9.98
C GLU A 143 11.29 -9.73 10.48
N LYS A 144 11.37 -10.73 11.36
CA LYS A 144 10.17 -11.33 11.98
C LYS A 144 9.37 -10.31 12.79
N LEU A 145 10.06 -9.42 13.50
CA LEU A 145 9.41 -8.35 14.27
C LEU A 145 8.75 -7.33 13.36
N LEU A 146 9.39 -6.96 12.25
CA LEU A 146 8.81 -6.06 11.25
C LEU A 146 7.56 -6.66 10.62
N GLN A 147 7.60 -7.92 10.17
CA GLN A 147 6.43 -8.63 9.63
C GLN A 147 5.31 -8.73 10.67
N HIS A 148 5.63 -9.11 11.91
CA HIS A 148 4.65 -9.14 12.98
C HIS A 148 4.03 -7.76 13.21
N GLN A 149 4.83 -6.70 13.23
CA GLN A 149 4.35 -5.35 13.43
C GLN A 149 3.44 -4.90 12.27
N ILE A 150 3.78 -5.21 11.02
CA ILE A 150 2.91 -4.91 9.86
C ILE A 150 1.57 -5.64 10.00
N THR A 151 1.57 -6.94 10.29
CA THR A 151 0.33 -7.74 10.33
C THR A 151 -0.52 -7.42 11.56
N ALA A 152 0.07 -7.47 12.75
CA ALA A 152 -0.65 -7.36 14.03
C ALA A 152 -0.74 -5.92 14.55
N GLY A 153 0.08 -5.01 14.03
CA GLY A 153 0.23 -3.66 14.55
C GLY A 153 1.18 -3.61 15.75
N GLY A 154 1.08 -2.51 16.49
CA GLY A 154 1.80 -2.28 17.74
C GLY A 154 1.01 -1.38 18.68
N ARG A 155 1.66 -0.85 19.71
CA ARG A 155 1.00 0.01 20.71
C ARG A 155 0.33 1.25 20.10
N SER A 156 0.86 1.78 19.00
CA SER A 156 0.35 3.00 18.36
C SER A 156 0.24 2.90 16.84
N MET A 157 0.58 1.74 16.28
CA MET A 157 0.49 1.45 14.85
C MET A 157 -0.65 0.43 14.63
N PRO A 158 -1.59 0.67 13.71
CA PRO A 158 -2.61 -0.32 13.39
C PRO A 158 -1.98 -1.55 12.74
N GLY A 159 -2.65 -2.70 12.84
CA GLY A 159 -2.30 -3.89 12.07
C GLY A 159 -2.91 -3.84 10.67
N PHE A 160 -2.16 -4.36 9.70
CA PHE A 160 -2.51 -4.47 8.30
C PHE A 160 -2.77 -5.93 7.89
N ASN A 161 -3.37 -6.72 8.80
CA ASN A 161 -3.75 -8.12 8.57
C ASN A 161 -4.76 -8.33 7.42
N PHE A 162 -5.27 -7.25 6.83
CA PHE A 162 -6.08 -7.29 5.62
C PHE A 162 -5.23 -7.37 4.35
N LEU A 163 -3.91 -7.15 4.39
CA LEU A 163 -3.02 -7.32 3.24
C LEU A 163 -2.89 -8.79 2.86
N ALA A 164 -2.92 -9.07 1.56
CA ALA A 164 -2.54 -10.36 1.01
C ALA A 164 -1.03 -10.58 1.21
N ASN A 165 -0.59 -11.83 1.07
CA ASN A 165 0.82 -12.15 1.18
C ASN A 165 1.64 -11.42 0.10
N GLU A 166 1.18 -11.43 -1.15
CA GLU A 166 1.86 -10.78 -2.28
C GLU A 166 1.91 -9.26 -2.13
N GLU A 167 0.87 -8.66 -1.56
CA GLU A 167 0.84 -7.23 -1.23
C GLU A 167 1.82 -6.91 -0.09
N SER A 168 1.88 -7.73 0.95
CA SER A 168 2.84 -7.57 2.05
C SER A 168 4.28 -7.67 1.55
N GLU A 169 4.57 -8.63 0.68
CA GLU A 169 5.89 -8.80 0.05
C GLU A 169 6.26 -7.59 -0.82
N ALA A 170 5.33 -7.09 -1.64
CA ALA A 170 5.56 -5.90 -2.47
C ALA A 170 5.79 -4.65 -1.60
N LEU A 171 5.02 -4.48 -0.51
CA LEU A 171 5.22 -3.41 0.46
C LEU A 171 6.59 -3.50 1.13
N LEU A 172 7.01 -4.68 1.57
CA LEU A 172 8.32 -4.91 2.18
C LEU A 172 9.47 -4.58 1.21
N GLY A 173 9.36 -4.96 -0.07
CA GLY A 173 10.33 -4.59 -1.10
C GLY A 173 10.48 -3.07 -1.26
N TYR A 174 9.36 -2.34 -1.21
CA TYR A 174 9.41 -0.88 -1.24
C TYR A 174 9.99 -0.27 0.05
N LEU A 175 9.69 -0.84 1.22
CA LEU A 175 10.29 -0.38 2.48
C LEU A 175 11.81 -0.58 2.50
N GLU A 176 12.32 -1.68 1.96
CA GLU A 176 13.75 -1.94 1.76
C GLU A 176 14.38 -0.91 0.82
N HIS A 177 13.71 -0.61 -0.31
CA HIS A 177 14.14 0.46 -1.22
C HIS A 177 14.18 1.83 -0.52
N LEU A 178 13.12 2.19 0.20
CA LEU A 178 13.02 3.45 0.96
C LEU A 178 14.12 3.58 2.02
N ALA A 179 14.53 2.46 2.62
CA ALA A 179 15.61 2.40 3.58
C ALA A 179 17.01 2.30 2.96
N SER A 180 17.10 2.21 1.63
CA SER A 180 18.35 2.03 0.88
C SER A 180 19.13 0.80 1.32
N ILE A 181 18.45 -0.34 1.46
CA ILE A 181 19.08 -1.63 1.73
C ILE A 181 19.83 -2.10 0.49
N GLU A 182 21.11 -2.40 0.64
CA GLU A 182 21.98 -2.88 -0.46
C GLU A 182 21.65 -4.32 -0.88
N ASP A 183 21.16 -5.13 0.07
CA ASP A 183 20.79 -6.54 -0.09
C ASP A 183 19.29 -6.80 0.14
N PRO A 184 18.38 -6.22 -0.68
CA PRO A 184 16.94 -6.37 -0.48
C PRO A 184 16.53 -7.84 -0.61
N LYS A 185 15.69 -8.31 0.31
CA LYS A 185 15.17 -9.69 0.33
C LYS A 185 13.89 -9.81 -0.48
N HIS A 186 13.13 -8.72 -0.56
CA HIS A 186 11.83 -8.68 -1.17
C HIS A 186 11.94 -8.01 -2.55
N ALA A 187 11.32 -8.62 -3.55
CA ALA A 187 11.36 -8.09 -4.91
C ALA A 187 10.42 -6.88 -5.05
N ASP A 188 10.82 -5.89 -5.85
CA ASP A 188 9.88 -4.91 -6.37
C ASP A 188 8.92 -5.63 -7.34
N ARG A 189 7.64 -5.65 -6.99
CA ARG A 189 6.59 -6.36 -7.72
C ARG A 189 5.49 -5.38 -8.08
N THR A 190 4.99 -5.54 -9.30
CA THR A 190 3.75 -4.91 -9.76
C THR A 190 2.62 -5.92 -9.66
N LEU A 191 1.53 -5.53 -9.02
CA LEU A 191 0.33 -6.33 -8.82
C LEU A 191 -0.81 -5.76 -9.64
N GLN A 192 -1.67 -6.62 -10.18
CA GLN A 192 -2.93 -6.19 -10.78
C GLN A 192 -4.05 -6.36 -9.76
N LEU A 193 -4.60 -5.26 -9.23
CA LEU A 193 -5.64 -5.29 -8.21
C LEU A 193 -6.97 -4.76 -8.76
N PRO A 194 -8.11 -5.39 -8.42
CA PRO A 194 -9.42 -4.87 -8.78
C PRO A 194 -9.77 -3.61 -7.97
N VAL A 195 -10.79 -2.88 -8.43
CA VAL A 195 -11.19 -1.56 -7.91
C VAL A 195 -11.57 -1.62 -6.43
N ASP A 196 -12.41 -2.58 -6.06
CA ASP A 196 -12.86 -2.82 -4.69
C ASP A 196 -11.69 -3.12 -3.75
N ARG A 197 -10.71 -3.90 -4.20
CA ARG A 197 -9.50 -4.19 -3.42
C ARG A 197 -8.65 -2.95 -3.17
N VAL A 198 -8.41 -2.12 -4.19
CA VAL A 198 -7.71 -0.84 -4.00
C VAL A 198 -8.49 0.07 -3.05
N GLY A 199 -9.81 0.11 -3.18
CA GLY A 199 -10.68 0.85 -2.26
C GLY A 199 -10.57 0.35 -0.81
N GLU A 200 -10.54 -0.96 -0.59
CA GLU A 200 -10.35 -1.56 0.74
C GLU A 200 -9.00 -1.15 1.36
N LEU A 201 -7.91 -1.27 0.58
CA LEU A 201 -6.57 -0.90 1.03
C LEU A 201 -6.51 0.56 1.49
N ILE A 202 -7.13 1.46 0.73
CA ILE A 202 -7.20 2.88 1.06
C ILE A 202 -8.09 3.12 2.28
N VAL A 203 -9.27 2.53 2.34
CA VAL A 203 -10.21 2.80 3.44
C VAL A 203 -9.68 2.26 4.77
N LYS A 204 -9.22 1.01 4.80
CA LYS A 204 -8.70 0.39 6.03
C LYS A 204 -7.34 0.96 6.41
N GLY A 205 -6.47 1.23 5.43
CA GLY A 205 -5.12 1.75 5.66
C GLY A 205 -5.03 3.25 5.95
N THR A 206 -5.90 4.06 5.33
CA THR A 206 -5.87 5.52 5.47
C THR A 206 -7.08 6.05 6.22
N CYS A 207 -8.30 5.82 5.73
CA CYS A 207 -9.49 6.50 6.23
C CYS A 207 -9.88 6.07 7.65
N GLN A 208 -9.79 4.77 7.95
CA GLN A 208 -10.18 4.19 9.25
C GLN A 208 -9.24 4.61 10.39
N THR A 209 -8.11 5.27 10.08
CA THR A 209 -7.27 5.92 11.10
C THR A 209 -8.08 6.93 11.91
N CYS A 210 -8.92 7.71 11.23
CA CYS A 210 -9.71 8.78 11.85
C CYS A 210 -11.20 8.45 11.92
N HIS A 211 -11.73 7.82 10.87
CA HIS A 211 -13.16 7.58 10.73
C HIS A 211 -13.51 6.21 11.29
N GLU A 212 -14.52 6.16 12.16
CA GLU A 212 -15.04 4.88 12.64
C GLU A 212 -15.74 4.13 11.51
N ALA A 213 -15.60 2.81 11.50
CA ALA A 213 -16.29 1.95 10.56
C ALA A 213 -17.62 1.48 11.16
N SER A 214 -18.41 2.39 11.72
CA SER A 214 -19.71 2.09 12.31
C SER A 214 -20.85 2.24 11.29
N PRO A 215 -21.97 1.51 11.46
CA PRO A 215 -23.18 1.74 10.70
C PRO A 215 -23.69 3.17 10.93
N ALA A 216 -24.35 3.75 9.93
CA ALA A 216 -24.91 5.09 10.07
C ALA A 216 -25.96 5.09 11.19
N THR A 217 -25.70 5.83 12.27
CA THR A 217 -26.61 5.89 13.44
C THR A 217 -27.79 6.84 13.21
N GLY A 218 -27.88 7.49 12.05
CA GLY A 218 -28.86 8.53 11.74
C GLY A 218 -28.67 9.84 12.51
N LYS A 219 -27.75 9.89 13.49
CA LYS A 219 -27.41 11.10 14.24
C LYS A 219 -26.42 11.93 13.44
N ARG A 220 -26.75 13.20 13.21
CA ARG A 220 -25.82 14.15 12.61
C ARG A 220 -24.62 14.34 13.56
N PRO A 221 -23.37 14.15 13.09
CA PRO A 221 -22.19 14.46 13.89
C PRO A 221 -22.27 15.91 14.37
N THR A 222 -21.80 16.17 15.59
CA THR A 222 -21.60 17.55 16.06
C THR A 222 -20.54 18.23 15.18
N GLU A 223 -20.53 19.57 15.10
CA GLU A 223 -19.60 20.33 14.23
C GLU A 223 -18.12 20.02 14.50
N SER A 224 -17.79 19.41 15.65
CA SER A 224 -16.44 19.00 16.06
C SER A 224 -16.16 17.50 15.93
N ALA A 225 -17.14 16.66 15.56
CA ALA A 225 -16.99 15.22 15.51
C ALA A 225 -16.53 14.74 14.13
N ILE A 226 -15.56 13.80 14.12
CA ILE A 226 -15.18 13.09 12.90
C ILE A 226 -16.35 12.18 12.50
N PRO A 227 -16.91 12.31 11.29
CA PRO A 227 -18.05 11.49 10.89
C PRO A 227 -17.65 10.01 10.70
N PRO A 228 -18.57 9.06 10.86
CA PRO A 228 -18.32 7.66 10.51
C PRO A 228 -18.13 7.50 8.99
N LEU A 229 -17.43 6.43 8.58
CA LEU A 229 -17.22 6.09 7.16
C LEU A 229 -18.56 5.92 6.41
N SER A 230 -19.58 5.37 7.07
CA SER A 230 -20.92 5.17 6.50
C SER A 230 -21.61 6.49 6.11
N GLY A 231 -21.30 7.60 6.78
CA GLY A 231 -21.85 8.92 6.44
C GLY A 231 -21.25 9.54 5.18
N MET A 232 -20.10 9.05 4.71
CA MET A 232 -19.40 9.63 3.57
C MET A 232 -20.13 9.33 2.25
N THR A 233 -20.55 8.08 2.04
CA THR A 233 -21.21 7.66 0.80
C THR A 233 -22.72 7.87 0.84
N ALA A 234 -23.33 7.90 2.03
CA ALA A 234 -24.78 8.08 2.18
C ALA A 234 -25.31 9.46 1.76
N SER A 235 -24.46 10.49 1.71
CA SER A 235 -24.89 11.88 1.45
C SER A 235 -24.09 12.58 0.34
N HIS A 236 -23.16 11.89 -0.31
CA HIS A 236 -22.27 12.49 -1.30
C HIS A 236 -22.16 11.59 -2.55
N SER A 237 -22.13 12.23 -3.71
CA SER A 237 -21.67 11.60 -4.95
C SER A 237 -20.17 11.31 -4.89
N ALA A 238 -19.68 10.41 -5.74
CA ALA A 238 -18.24 10.13 -5.88
C ALA A 238 -17.42 11.42 -6.08
N LYS A 239 -17.89 12.35 -6.92
CA LYS A 239 -17.24 13.65 -7.14
C LYS A 239 -17.14 14.50 -5.87
N GLN A 240 -18.22 14.54 -5.08
CA GLN A 240 -18.23 15.27 -3.80
C GLN A 240 -17.33 14.59 -2.76
N PHE A 241 -17.30 13.25 -2.73
CA PHE A 241 -16.38 12.49 -1.89
C PHE A 241 -14.92 12.82 -2.22
N VAL A 242 -14.52 12.71 -3.49
CA VAL A 242 -13.16 13.04 -3.95
C VAL A 242 -12.79 14.47 -3.56
N ALA A 243 -13.64 15.45 -3.90
CA ALA A 243 -13.38 16.85 -3.57
C ALA A 243 -13.25 17.09 -2.06
N GLY A 244 -14.09 16.44 -1.25
CA GLY A 244 -14.04 16.51 0.21
C GLY A 244 -12.82 15.85 0.83
N SER A 245 -12.28 14.79 0.21
CA SER A 245 -11.03 14.14 0.64
C SER A 245 -9.78 14.97 0.28
N ARG A 246 -9.85 15.81 -0.76
CA ARG A 246 -8.73 16.64 -1.22
C ARG A 246 -8.55 17.93 -0.43
N HIS A 247 -9.64 18.61 -0.14
CA HIS A 247 -9.58 19.97 0.37
C HIS A 247 -10.08 20.02 1.81
N ARG A 248 -9.23 20.51 2.72
CA ARG A 248 -9.74 21.15 3.93
C ARG A 248 -10.67 22.25 3.46
N SER A 249 -11.96 22.19 3.79
CA SER A 249 -12.87 23.28 3.41
C SER A 249 -12.47 24.55 4.18
N GLN A 250 -11.58 25.33 3.58
CA GLN A 250 -11.32 26.69 4.01
C GLN A 250 -12.46 27.54 3.44
N GLY A 251 -13.50 27.75 4.24
CA GLY A 251 -14.39 28.91 4.07
C GLY A 251 -15.33 28.92 2.85
N ALA A 252 -15.66 27.80 2.22
CA ALA A 252 -16.76 27.79 1.24
C ALA A 252 -18.12 27.64 1.96
N GLN A 253 -19.04 28.58 1.71
CA GLN A 253 -20.45 28.48 2.11
C GLN A 253 -21.02 27.15 1.59
N GLY A 254 -21.26 26.19 2.49
CA GLY A 254 -21.70 24.84 2.10
C GLY A 254 -21.29 23.71 3.06
N GLY A 255 -20.35 23.97 3.97
CA GLY A 255 -20.34 23.35 5.30
C GLY A 255 -19.97 21.87 5.40
N LEU A 256 -18.68 21.56 5.21
CA LEU A 256 -18.01 20.53 6.00
C LEU A 256 -16.73 21.12 6.58
N LYS A 257 -16.86 22.01 7.57
CA LYS A 257 -15.72 22.46 8.38
C LYS A 257 -15.14 21.21 9.08
N GLY A 258 -14.08 20.65 8.53
CA GLY A 258 -13.47 19.43 9.02
C GLY A 258 -12.03 19.66 9.45
N LYS A 259 -11.69 19.27 10.68
CA LYS A 259 -10.31 19.13 11.14
C LYS A 259 -9.74 17.78 10.69
N GLY A 260 -9.73 17.51 9.38
CA GLY A 260 -9.25 16.24 8.82
C GLY A 260 -7.89 16.37 8.15
N PRO A 261 -7.10 15.29 8.05
CA PRO A 261 -5.91 15.28 7.21
C PRO A 261 -6.30 15.28 5.73
N GLU A 262 -5.62 16.08 4.91
CA GLU A 262 -5.78 16.04 3.46
C GLU A 262 -5.04 14.83 2.89
N VAL A 263 -5.70 14.05 2.04
CA VAL A 263 -5.10 12.90 1.35
C VAL A 263 -4.68 13.28 -0.06
N THR A 264 -3.90 14.36 -0.16
CA THR A 264 -3.36 14.88 -1.44
C THR A 264 -2.45 13.87 -2.15
N TYR A 265 -1.93 12.90 -1.40
CA TYR A 265 -1.09 11.82 -1.92
C TYR A 265 -1.85 10.63 -2.50
N LEU A 266 -3.18 10.64 -2.57
CA LEU A 266 -3.93 9.68 -3.38
C LEU A 266 -4.21 10.28 -4.77
N ARG A 267 -4.66 9.50 -5.75
CA ARG A 267 -5.12 9.97 -7.07
C ARG A 267 -6.65 10.01 -7.07
N ASP A 268 -7.26 10.79 -7.96
CA ASP A 268 -8.73 10.97 -7.92
C ASP A 268 -9.47 9.64 -8.15
N HIS A 269 -9.02 8.83 -9.12
CA HIS A 269 -9.58 7.51 -9.39
C HIS A 269 -9.31 6.49 -8.25
N GLU A 270 -8.26 6.66 -7.45
CA GLU A 270 -8.04 5.87 -6.23
C GLU A 270 -9.04 6.24 -5.12
N LEU A 271 -9.36 7.54 -4.99
CA LEU A 271 -10.41 8.01 -4.09
C LEU A 271 -11.80 7.56 -4.58
N GLU A 272 -12.03 7.51 -5.90
CA GLU A 272 -13.24 6.92 -6.46
C GLU A 272 -13.31 5.41 -6.17
N ALA A 273 -12.20 4.68 -6.22
CA ALA A 273 -12.14 3.28 -5.80
C ALA A 273 -12.54 3.10 -4.32
N ALA A 274 -12.04 3.98 -3.43
CA ALA A 274 -12.45 4.01 -2.03
C ALA A 274 -13.96 4.29 -1.85
N TYR A 275 -14.52 5.21 -2.65
CA TYR A 275 -15.96 5.48 -2.68
C TYR A 275 -16.74 4.22 -3.09
N PHE A 276 -16.37 3.58 -4.21
CA PHE A 276 -17.06 2.38 -4.70
C PHE A 276 -16.98 1.22 -3.72
N TYR A 277 -15.82 1.03 -3.07
CA TYR A 277 -15.66 0.06 -1.99
C TYR A 277 -16.62 0.35 -0.83
N LEU A 278 -16.71 1.59 -0.32
CA LEU A 278 -17.63 1.93 0.78
C LEU A 278 -19.11 1.76 0.43
N THR A 279 -19.46 1.92 -0.86
CA THR A 279 -20.83 1.67 -1.35
C THR A 279 -21.12 0.18 -1.47
N ALA A 280 -20.18 -0.62 -1.99
CA ALA A 280 -20.36 -2.06 -2.17
C ALA A 280 -20.20 -2.86 -0.86
N TYR A 281 -19.37 -2.37 0.06
CA TYR A 281 -19.03 -2.99 1.34
C TYR A 281 -19.28 -2.01 2.50
N PRO A 282 -20.56 -1.73 2.85
CA PRO A 282 -20.90 -0.79 3.90
C PRO A 282 -20.21 -1.12 5.25
N PRO A 283 -19.63 -0.12 5.95
CA PRO A 283 -18.94 -0.31 7.24
C PRO A 283 -19.81 -0.96 8.34
N ARG A 284 -19.19 -1.72 9.26
CA ARG A 284 -19.88 -2.50 10.31
C ARG A 284 -19.31 -2.33 11.73
#